data_AF-A0A023WQV0-F1
#
_entry.id   AF-A0A023WQV0-F1
#
_cell.length_a   1.000
_cell.length_b   1.000
_cell.length_c   1.000
_cell.angle_alpha   90.00
_cell.angle_beta   90.00
_cell.angle_gamma   90.00
#
_symmetry.space_group_name_H-M   'P 1'
#
loop_
_entity.id
_entity.type
_entity.pdbx_description
1 polymer ?
#
loop_
_entity_poly.entity_id
_entity_poly.type
_entity_poly.pdbx_seq_one_letter_code
_entity_poly.pdbx_strand_id
1 'polypeptide(L)' 'MNTQRSAAQRPSWVLYRIDDNGNEVEMRRFHDRASAERWMETYQRRGHKQTYLVTRTAEQR' A
#
# COMPACT_ATOMS: atom_id res chain seq x y z
N MET A 1 -12.38 0.59 33.25
CA MET A 1 -13.02 0.98 31.97
C MET A 1 -11.89 1.30 31.02
N ASN A 2 -11.54 0.36 30.13
CA ASN A 2 -10.33 0.46 29.32
C ASN A 2 -10.44 1.60 28.31
N THR A 3 -9.75 2.69 28.60
CA THR A 3 -9.58 3.84 27.72
C THR A 3 -8.90 3.38 26.43
N GLN A 4 -9.72 3.32 25.39
CA GLN A 4 -9.41 3.43 23.97
C GLN A 4 -7.91 3.63 23.68
N ARG A 5 -7.29 2.59 23.10
CA ARG A 5 -5.99 2.73 22.42
C ARG A 5 -6.14 3.90 21.46
N SER A 6 -5.44 4.99 21.71
CA SER A 6 -5.16 6.00 20.70
C SER A 6 -4.57 5.26 19.51
N ALA A 7 -5.41 4.98 18.51
CA ALA A 7 -4.99 4.43 17.25
C ALA A 7 -4.14 5.53 16.61
N ALA A 8 -2.85 5.57 16.96
CA ALA A 8 -1.84 6.21 16.15
C ALA A 8 -2.19 5.79 14.72
N GLN A 9 -2.54 6.73 13.85
CA GLN A 9 -3.08 6.46 12.53
C GLN A 9 -1.99 5.80 11.71
N ARG A 10 -1.79 4.49 11.92
CA ARG A 10 -0.75 3.72 11.26
C ARG A 10 -1.07 3.78 9.79
N PRO A 11 -0.05 4.01 8.94
CA PRO A 11 -0.26 4.05 7.51
C PRO A 11 -0.97 2.76 7.10
N SER A 12 -2.23 2.91 6.71
CA SER A 12 -3.13 1.78 6.51
C SER A 12 -2.99 1.23 5.10
N TRP A 13 -2.31 1.92 4.20
CA TRP A 13 -2.21 1.56 2.79
C TRP A 13 -0.77 1.28 2.42
N VAL A 14 -0.56 0.22 1.65
CA VAL A 14 0.77 -0.19 1.19
C VAL A 14 0.70 -0.49 -0.29
N LEU A 15 1.64 0.08 -1.03
CA LEU A 15 1.85 -0.18 -2.44
C LEU A 15 2.88 -1.30 -2.55
N TYR A 16 2.44 -2.43 -3.09
CA TYR A 16 3.25 -3.55 -3.49
C TYR A 16 3.46 -3.52 -5.00
N ARG A 17 4.61 -4.01 -5.44
CA ARG A 17 4.89 -4.34 -6.83
C ARG A 17 5.05 -5.84 -6.94
N ILE A 18 4.34 -6.45 -7.87
CA ILE A 18 4.52 -7.86 -8.23
C ILE A 18 5.60 -7.91 -9.30
N ASP A 19 6.68 -8.62 -9.00
CA ASP A 19 7.72 -8.93 -9.97
C ASP A 19 7.24 -10.01 -10.96
N ASP A 20 7.98 -10.24 -12.06
CA ASP A 20 7.68 -11.31 -13.04
C ASP A 20 7.61 -12.70 -12.37
N ASN A 21 8.35 -12.86 -11.27
CA ASN A 21 8.35 -14.07 -10.46
C ASN A 21 7.16 -14.20 -9.50
N GLY A 22 6.21 -13.26 -9.51
CA GLY A 22 5.05 -13.24 -8.61
C GLY A 22 5.34 -12.72 -7.20
N ASN A 23 6.55 -12.22 -6.95
CA ASN A 23 6.94 -11.75 -5.61
C ASN A 23 6.35 -10.37 -5.31
N GLU A 24 5.68 -10.25 -4.16
CA GLU A 24 5.15 -8.99 -3.63
C GLU A 24 6.25 -8.17 -2.96
N VAL A 25 6.78 -7.19 -3.66
CA VAL A 25 7.79 -6.28 -3.12
C VAL A 25 7.12 -5.03 -2.56
N GLU A 26 7.22 -4.82 -1.25
CA GLU A 26 6.75 -3.59 -0.61
C GLU A 26 7.54 -2.39 -1.12
N MET A 27 6.86 -1.47 -1.81
CA MET A 27 7.49 -0.26 -2.34
C MET A 27 7.38 0.91 -1.37
N ARG A 28 6.16 1.16 -0.86
CA ARG A 28 5.89 2.31 0.00
C ARG A 28 4.60 2.16 0.78
N ARG A 29 4.58 2.72 1.99
CA ARG A 29 3.37 2.84 2.83
C ARG A 29 2.81 4.25 2.80
N PHE A 30 1.49 4.35 2.89
CA PHE A 30 0.72 5.58 2.83
C PHE A 30 -0.34 5.58 3.93
N HIS A 31 -0.61 6.78 4.45
CA HIS A 31 -1.73 7.00 5.36
C HIS A 31 -3.07 7.10 4.62
N ASP A 32 -3.02 7.47 3.33
CA ASP A 32 -4.19 7.74 2.51
C ASP A 32 -4.23 6.91 1.23
N ARG A 33 -5.44 6.49 0.84
CA ARG A 33 -5.68 5.65 -0.35
C ARG A 33 -5.40 6.41 -1.64
N ALA A 34 -5.88 7.65 -1.77
CA ALA A 34 -5.75 8.43 -2.99
C ALA A 34 -4.28 8.74 -3.30
N SER A 35 -3.48 8.95 -2.25
CA SER A 35 -2.02 9.04 -2.40
C SER A 35 -1.43 7.74 -2.98
N ALA A 36 -1.77 6.58 -2.41
CA ALA A 36 -1.28 5.29 -2.90
C ALA A 36 -1.71 5.01 -4.37
N GLU A 37 -2.96 5.30 -4.71
CA GLU A 37 -3.52 5.13 -6.05
C GLU A 37 -2.86 6.07 -7.07
N ARG A 38 -2.59 7.33 -6.72
CA ARG A 38 -1.89 8.27 -7.61
C ARG A 38 -0.47 7.81 -7.94
N TRP A 39 0.22 7.24 -6.95
CA TRP A 39 1.54 6.63 -7.19
C TRP A 39 1.40 5.39 -8.07
N MET A 40 0.45 4.51 -7.78
CA MET A 40 0.16 3.33 -8.61
C MET A 40 -0.10 3.71 -10.08
N GLU A 41 -0.92 4.73 -10.34
CA GLU A 41 -1.21 5.22 -11.69
C GLU A 41 0.05 5.80 -12.36
N THR A 42 0.83 6.59 -11.61
CA THR A 42 2.10 7.14 -12.11
C THR A 42 3.07 6.03 -12.53
N TYR A 43 3.14 4.96 -11.74
CA TYR A 43 3.97 3.81 -12.04
C TYR A 43 3.44 2.98 -13.22
N GLN A 44 2.13 2.75 -13.31
CA GLN A 44 1.52 2.08 -14.46
C GLN A 44 1.71 2.86 -15.77
N ARG A 45 1.65 4.19 -15.72
CA ARG A 45 1.88 5.06 -16.90
C ARG A 45 3.33 5.07 -17.39
N ARG A 46 4.32 4.61 -16.62
CA ARG A 46 5.72 4.58 -17.05
C ARG A 46 6.06 3.53 -18.13
N GLY A 47 5.07 2.79 -18.63
CA GLY A 47 5.21 2.03 -19.88
C GLY A 47 5.82 0.63 -19.74
N HIS A 48 5.98 0.12 -18.51
CA HIS A 48 6.37 -1.27 -18.27
C HIS A 48 5.16 -2.08 -17.77
N LYS A 49 5.00 -3.31 -18.26
CA LYS A 49 4.04 -4.30 -17.72
C LYS A 49 4.47 -4.71 -16.31
N GLN A 50 4.22 -3.84 -15.35
CA GLN A 50 4.50 -4.07 -13.94
C GLN A 50 3.16 -4.04 -13.23
N THR A 51 2.89 -5.12 -12.50
CA THR A 51 1.65 -5.24 -11.75
C THR A 51 1.87 -4.59 -10.40
N TYR A 52 1.07 -3.58 -10.10
CA TYR A 52 1.08 -2.91 -8.80
C TYR A 52 -0.18 -3.27 -8.03
N LEU A 53 -0.05 -3.45 -6.72
CA LEU A 53 -1.14 -3.81 -5.83
C LEU A 53 -1.16 -2.83 -4.66
N VAL A 54 -2.29 -2.14 -4.47
CA VAL A 54 -2.50 -1.29 -3.29
C VAL A 54 -3.36 -2.07 -2.31
N THR A 55 -2.78 -2.45 -1.18
CA THR A 55 -3.45 -3.24 -0.14
C THR A 55 -3.54 -2.45 1.16
N ARG A 56 -4.66 -2.60 1.87
CA ARG A 56 -4.78 -2.08 3.22
C ARG A 56 -4.08 -3.02 4.19
N THR A 57 -3.06 -2.58 4.91
CA THR A 57 -2.55 -3.28 6.09
C THR A 57 -3.53 -3.05 7.24
N ALA A 58 -4.66 -3.74 7.18
CA ALA A 58 -5.47 -3.94 8.38
C ALA A 58 -4.59 -4.72 9.36
N GLU A 59 -4.48 -4.21 10.58
CA GLU A 59 -3.65 -4.78 11.64
C GLU A 59 -3.83 -6.31 11.68
N GLN A 60 -2.75 -7.03 11.35
CA GLN A 60 -2.67 -8.47 11.56
C GLN A 60 -2.96 -8.70 13.06
N ARG A 61 -4.07 -9.40 13.32
CA ARG A 61 -4.67 -9.62 14.63
C ARG A 61 -3.75 -10.32 15.62
#